data_AF-A0A4Y2EK67-F1
#
_entry.id   AF-A0A4Y2EK67-F1
#
_cell.length_a   1.000
_cell.length_b   1.000
_cell.length_c   1.000
_cell.angle_alpha   90.00
_cell.angle_beta   90.00
_cell.angle_gamma   90.00
#
_symmetry.space_group_name_H-M   'P 1'
#
loop_
_entity.id
_entity.type
_entity.pdbx_description
1 polymer ?
#
loop_
_entity_poly.entity_id
_entity_poly.type
_entity_poly.pdbx_seq_one_letter_code
_entity_poly.pdbx_strand_id
1 'polypeptide(L)'
;MGKGMLQKLNRLRVTIKDTVTRLNRTAESYEPPATPEESEIILNHKLQNVLELKAQIKKLLAYYLDLPESTNLEESLDVIYNMEEEIEDLQVKFKILLTKYCKAPNADNVHKPKLKIPDLPLTEFTGKYEENE
;
A
#
# COMPACT_ATOMS: atom_id res chain seq x y z
N MET A 1 21.84 4.20 28.38
CA MET A 1 20.45 4.34 27.88
C MET A 1 19.88 3.10 27.15
N GLY A 2 20.53 1.91 27.16
CA GLY A 2 20.16 0.82 26.23
C GLY A 2 18.96 -0.08 26.59
N LYS A 3 18.81 -0.54 27.83
CA LYS A 3 17.84 -1.63 28.15
C LYS A 3 16.36 -1.22 28.06
N GLY A 4 16.03 0.00 28.48
CA GLY A 4 14.64 0.49 28.49
C GLY A 4 14.08 0.81 27.10
N MET A 5 14.94 1.27 26.17
CA MET A 5 14.54 1.57 24.80
C MET A 5 14.29 0.29 24.00
N LEU A 6 15.20 -0.68 24.08
CA LEU A 6 15.05 -1.98 23.44
C LEU A 6 13.76 -2.71 23.89
N GLN A 7 13.44 -2.66 25.19
CA GLN A 7 12.21 -3.25 25.69
C GLN A 7 10.95 -2.59 25.09
N LYS A 8 10.95 -1.27 24.89
CA LYS A 8 9.84 -0.56 24.25
C LYS A 8 9.71 -0.95 22.79
N LEU A 9 10.82 -1.05 22.05
CA LEU A 9 10.82 -1.48 20.65
C LEU A 9 10.31 -2.92 20.51
N ASN A 10 10.74 -3.83 21.40
CA ASN A 10 10.25 -5.20 21.40
C ASN A 10 8.74 -5.29 21.68
N ARG A 11 8.20 -4.46 22.57
CA ARG A 11 6.74 -4.39 22.81
C ARG A 11 6.00 -3.91 21.57
N LEU A 12 6.50 -2.83 20.94
CA LEU A 12 5.92 -2.31 19.71
C LEU A 12 5.93 -3.34 18.59
N ARG A 13 7.05 -4.06 18.42
CA ARG A 13 7.19 -5.18 17.48
C ARG A 13 6.08 -6.23 17.67
N VAL A 14 5.84 -6.64 18.92
CA VAL A 14 4.79 -7.62 19.25
C VAL A 14 3.40 -7.09 18.92
N THR A 15 3.11 -5.82 19.23
CA THR A 15 1.82 -5.19 18.89
C THR A 15 1.58 -5.12 17.38
N ILE A 16 2.62 -4.77 16.61
CA ILE A 16 2.54 -4.74 15.15
C ILE A 16 2.29 -6.16 14.62
N LYS A 17 3.03 -7.16 15.09
CA LYS A 17 2.83 -8.57 14.71
C LYS A 17 1.40 -9.06 14.95
N ASP A 18 0.85 -8.76 16.11
CA ASP A 18 -0.54 -9.10 16.46
C ASP A 18 -1.54 -8.47 15.48
N THR A 19 -1.31 -7.20 15.14
CA THR A 19 -2.18 -6.47 14.21
C THR A 19 -2.08 -7.02 12.79
N VAL A 20 -0.88 -7.35 12.30
CA VAL A 20 -0.65 -8.03 11.01
C VAL A 20 -1.40 -9.36 10.99
N THR A 21 -1.25 -10.18 12.02
CA THR A 21 -1.93 -11.49 12.14
C THR A 21 -3.46 -11.32 12.09
N ARG A 22 -4.01 -10.33 12.80
CA ARG A 22 -5.45 -10.04 12.82
C ARG A 22 -5.97 -9.57 11.45
N LEU A 23 -5.22 -8.72 10.75
CA LEU A 23 -5.57 -8.29 9.39
C LEU A 23 -5.48 -9.45 8.39
N ASN A 24 -4.49 -10.34 8.53
CA ASN A 24 -4.39 -11.52 7.67
C ASN A 24 -5.58 -12.46 7.84
N ARG A 25 -5.96 -12.77 9.08
CA ARG A 25 -7.20 -13.53 9.34
C ARG A 25 -8.43 -12.84 8.75
N THR A 26 -8.51 -11.51 8.88
CA THR A 26 -9.62 -10.73 8.31
C THR A 26 -9.67 -10.84 6.79
N ALA A 27 -8.51 -10.81 6.12
CA ALA A 27 -8.43 -10.95 4.67
C ALA A 27 -8.79 -12.37 4.21
N GLU A 28 -8.34 -13.39 4.95
CA GLU A 28 -8.60 -14.81 4.67
C GLU A 28 -10.07 -15.18 4.88
N SER A 29 -10.72 -14.63 5.91
CA SER A 29 -12.13 -14.86 6.23
C SER A 29 -13.05 -13.77 5.66
N TYR A 30 -12.59 -12.98 4.68
CA TYR A 30 -13.39 -11.87 4.16
C TYR A 30 -14.57 -12.39 3.35
N GLU A 31 -15.78 -12.09 3.82
CA GLU A 31 -17.02 -12.29 3.11
C GLU A 31 -17.61 -10.92 2.73
N PRO A 32 -18.04 -10.72 1.47
CA PRO A 32 -18.58 -9.44 1.05
C PRO A 32 -19.91 -9.15 1.75
N PRO A 33 -20.14 -7.91 2.24
CA PRO A 33 -21.46 -7.45 2.66
C PRO A 33 -22.47 -7.45 1.50
N ALA A 34 -23.72 -7.09 1.83
CA ALA A 34 -24.84 -7.11 0.87
C ALA A 34 -24.63 -6.16 -0.33
N THR A 35 -23.83 -5.09 -0.16
CA THR A 35 -23.59 -4.09 -1.21
C THR A 35 -22.09 -3.99 -1.57
N PRO A 36 -21.77 -3.75 -2.86
CA PRO A 36 -20.40 -3.47 -3.30
C PRO A 36 -19.79 -2.21 -2.67
N GLU A 37 -20.62 -1.19 -2.41
CA GLU A 37 -20.19 0.07 -1.80
C GLU A 37 -19.70 -0.13 -0.35
N GLU A 38 -20.40 -0.96 0.43
CA GLU A 38 -19.95 -1.34 1.77
C GLU A 38 -18.65 -2.13 1.72
N SER A 39 -18.51 -3.04 0.74
CA SER A 39 -17.25 -3.76 0.51
C SER A 39 -16.10 -2.79 0.24
N GLU A 40 -16.34 -1.77 -0.57
CA GLU A 40 -15.35 -0.76 -0.93
C GLU A 40 -14.89 0.02 0.31
N ILE A 41 -15.84 0.50 1.12
CA ILE A 41 -15.54 1.27 2.33
C ILE A 41 -14.73 0.43 3.32
N ILE A 42 -15.15 -0.81 3.58
CA ILE A 42 -14.48 -1.71 4.52
C ILE A 42 -13.07 -2.04 4.03
N LEU A 43 -12.93 -2.49 2.78
CA LEU A 43 -11.66 -2.91 2.23
C LEU A 43 -10.68 -1.74 2.09
N ASN A 44 -11.14 -0.54 1.69
CA ASN A 44 -10.29 0.65 1.67
C ASN A 44 -9.81 1.03 3.07
N HIS A 45 -10.69 0.96 4.09
CA HIS A 45 -10.28 1.21 5.47
C HIS A 45 -9.21 0.20 5.94
N LYS A 46 -9.38 -1.09 5.62
CA LYS A 46 -8.36 -2.11 5.93
C LYS A 46 -7.05 -1.86 5.18
N LEU A 47 -7.12 -1.44 3.92
CA LEU A 47 -5.94 -1.10 3.13
C LEU A 47 -5.18 0.10 3.73
N GLN A 48 -5.88 1.12 4.23
CA GLN A 48 -5.23 2.23 4.95
C GLN A 48 -4.51 1.74 6.21
N ASN A 49 -5.11 0.83 6.99
CA ASN A 49 -4.43 0.24 8.15
C ASN A 49 -3.14 -0.51 7.74
N VAL A 50 -3.14 -1.23 6.61
CA VAL A 50 -1.95 -1.90 6.08
C VAL A 50 -0.86 -0.88 5.68
N LEU A 51 -1.23 0.23 5.04
CA LEU A 51 -0.28 1.29 4.69
C LEU A 51 0.33 1.94 5.93
N GLU A 52 -0.47 2.13 6.97
CA GLU A 52 0.01 2.63 8.26
C GLU A 52 1.00 1.65 8.90
N LEU A 53 0.67 0.35 8.92
CA LEU A 53 1.59 -0.69 9.43
C LEU A 53 2.90 -0.73 8.66
N LYS A 54 2.87 -0.54 7.33
CA LYS A 54 4.08 -0.44 6.51
C LYS A 54 4.96 0.74 6.96
N ALA A 55 4.36 1.89 7.24
CA ALA A 55 5.11 3.04 7.77
C ALA A 55 5.65 2.77 9.18
N GLN A 56 4.87 2.11 10.05
CA GLN A 56 5.29 1.75 11.40
C GLN A 56 6.46 0.76 11.39
N ILE A 57 6.46 -0.26 10.52
CA ILE A 57 7.56 -1.20 10.38
C ILE A 57 8.84 -0.52 9.90
N LYS A 58 8.77 0.35 8.89
CA LYS A 58 9.95 1.11 8.43
C LYS A 58 10.56 1.95 9.55
N LYS A 59 9.70 2.61 10.32
CA LYS A 59 10.12 3.39 11.48
C LYS A 59 10.71 2.51 12.59
N LEU A 60 10.10 1.35 12.85
CA LEU A 60 10.60 0.38 13.82
C LEU A 60 11.98 -0.12 13.42
N LEU A 61 12.16 -0.53 12.16
CA LEU A 61 13.43 -0.99 11.61
C LEU A 61 14.53 0.07 11.77
N ALA A 62 14.25 1.33 11.41
CA ALA A 62 15.18 2.43 11.63
C ALA A 62 15.61 2.55 13.10
N TYR A 63 14.68 2.44 14.05
CA TYR A 63 15.02 2.46 15.47
C TYR A 63 15.84 1.28 15.96
N TYR A 64 15.70 0.09 15.34
CA TYR A 64 16.56 -1.04 15.66
C TYR A 64 17.96 -0.85 15.10
N LEU A 65 18.08 -0.31 13.88
CA LEU A 65 19.38 -0.06 13.23
C LEU A 65 20.18 1.08 13.92
N ASP A 66 19.50 2.02 14.58
CA ASP A 66 20.13 3.08 15.38
C ASP A 66 20.68 2.58 16.73
N LEU A 67 20.43 1.33 17.12
CA LEU A 67 20.94 0.78 18.38
C LEU A 67 22.45 0.45 18.28
N PRO A 68 23.18 0.42 19.41
CA PRO A 68 24.60 0.08 19.39
C PRO A 68 24.85 -1.33 18.84
N GLU A 69 25.88 -1.50 18.01
CA GLU A 69 26.29 -2.78 17.40
C GLU A 69 26.54 -3.90 18.42
N SER A 70 26.87 -3.56 19.67
CA SER A 70 27.00 -4.53 20.76
C SER A 70 25.67 -5.23 21.14
N THR A 71 24.54 -4.76 20.59
CA THR A 71 23.21 -5.33 20.84
C THR A 71 22.96 -6.47 19.87
N ASN A 72 22.71 -7.68 20.37
CA ASN A 72 22.29 -8.78 19.51
C ASN A 72 20.85 -8.54 19.03
N LEU A 73 20.70 -8.26 17.73
CA LEU A 73 19.42 -7.94 17.09
C LEU A 73 19.04 -8.91 15.96
N GLU A 74 19.86 -9.93 15.67
CA GLU A 74 19.70 -10.81 14.50
C GLU A 74 18.29 -11.39 14.41
N GLU A 75 17.85 -12.10 15.45
CA GLU A 75 16.49 -12.66 15.54
C GLU A 75 15.40 -11.57 15.47
N SER A 76 15.66 -10.39 16.04
CA SER A 76 14.67 -9.31 16.04
C SER A 76 14.48 -8.69 14.66
N LEU A 77 15.56 -8.56 13.90
CA LEU A 77 15.55 -8.03 12.54
C LEU A 77 14.93 -9.03 11.57
N ASP A 78 15.26 -10.32 11.67
CA ASP A 78 14.63 -11.39 10.88
C ASP A 78 13.10 -11.37 11.02
N VAL A 79 12.61 -11.29 12.25
CA VAL A 79 11.17 -11.15 12.52
C VAL A 79 10.57 -9.87 11.91
N ILE A 80 11.31 -8.76 11.91
CA ILE A 80 10.86 -7.49 11.31
C ILE A 80 10.78 -7.59 9.79
N TYR A 81 11.76 -8.21 9.14
CA TYR A 81 11.75 -8.42 7.69
C TYR A 81 10.61 -9.35 7.26
N ASN A 82 10.40 -10.46 7.97
CA ASN A 82 9.27 -11.35 7.71
C ASN A 82 7.91 -10.61 7.87
N MET A 83 7.77 -9.74 8.88
CA MET A 83 6.56 -8.91 8.99
C MET A 83 6.42 -7.87 7.87
N GLU A 84 7.53 -7.31 7.37
CA GLU A 84 7.50 -6.41 6.22
C GLU A 84 6.93 -7.13 4.99
N GLU A 85 7.42 -8.34 4.70
CA GLU A 85 6.91 -9.20 3.63
C GLU A 85 5.42 -9.52 3.81
N GLU A 86 5.01 -9.96 5.02
CA GLU A 86 3.60 -10.22 5.33
C GLU A 86 2.69 -9.00 5.09
N ILE A 87 3.18 -7.79 5.40
CA ILE A 87 2.45 -6.54 5.16
C ILE A 87 2.32 -6.24 3.66
N GLU A 88 3.35 -6.51 2.86
CA GLU A 88 3.29 -6.36 1.40
C GLU A 88 2.30 -7.35 0.79
N ASP A 89 2.33 -8.60 1.23
CA ASP A 89 1.37 -9.63 0.86
C ASP A 89 -0.06 -9.22 1.22
N LEU A 90 -0.29 -8.69 2.43
CA LEU A 90 -1.60 -8.17 2.82
C LEU A 90 -2.06 -7.03 1.93
N GLN A 91 -1.16 -6.13 1.56
CA GLN A 91 -1.48 -5.03 0.67
C GLN A 91 -1.98 -5.55 -0.69
N VAL A 92 -1.33 -6.58 -1.23
CA VAL A 92 -1.76 -7.24 -2.47
C VAL A 92 -3.09 -7.97 -2.26
N LYS A 93 -3.26 -8.75 -1.19
CA LYS A 93 -4.51 -9.46 -0.86
C LYS A 93 -5.70 -8.50 -0.82
N PHE A 94 -5.59 -7.38 -0.10
CA PHE A 94 -6.69 -6.40 -0.03
C PHE A 94 -6.94 -5.70 -1.37
N LYS A 95 -5.92 -5.41 -2.18
CA LYS A 95 -6.12 -4.91 -3.55
C LYS A 95 -6.86 -5.92 -4.42
N ILE A 96 -6.54 -7.20 -4.33
CA ILE A 96 -7.26 -8.25 -5.05
C ILE A 96 -8.72 -8.30 -4.60
N LEU A 97 -8.99 -8.27 -3.30
CA LEU A 97 -10.35 -8.24 -2.75
C LEU A 97 -11.14 -7.02 -3.25
N LEU A 98 -10.54 -5.82 -3.24
CA LEU A 98 -11.14 -4.60 -3.80
C LEU A 98 -11.50 -4.80 -5.27
N THR A 99 -10.57 -5.32 -6.07
CA THR A 99 -10.86 -5.56 -7.49
C THR A 99 -11.90 -6.65 -7.72
N LYS A 100 -12.05 -7.61 -6.81
CA LYS A 100 -13.00 -8.73 -6.94
C LYS A 100 -14.43 -8.30 -6.60
N TYR A 101 -14.61 -7.50 -5.55
CA TYR A 101 -15.93 -7.18 -5.01
C TYR A 101 -16.40 -5.75 -5.32
N CYS A 102 -15.51 -4.84 -5.70
CA CYS A 102 -15.84 -3.44 -6.02
C CYS A 102 -15.73 -3.11 -7.52
N LYS A 103 -15.27 -4.04 -8.37
CA LYS A 103 -15.35 -3.82 -9.82
C LYS A 103 -16.79 -4.01 -10.27
N ALA A 104 -17.40 -2.91 -10.71
CA ALA A 104 -18.63 -2.95 -11.48
C ALA A 104 -18.46 -3.91 -12.67
N PRO A 105 -19.45 -4.73 -12.98
CA PRO A 105 -19.49 -5.41 -14.26
C PRO A 105 -19.56 -4.29 -15.31
N ASN A 106 -18.67 -4.31 -16.30
CA ASN A 106 -18.72 -3.48 -17.51
C ASN A 106 -18.78 -1.94 -17.31
N ALA A 107 -17.60 -1.33 -17.31
CA ALA A 107 -17.38 0.05 -17.77
C ALA A 107 -17.64 0.24 -19.29
N ASP A 108 -18.72 -0.36 -19.82
CA ASP A 108 -19.20 -0.17 -21.20
C ASP A 108 -20.31 0.88 -21.29
N ASN A 109 -20.74 1.46 -20.17
CA ASN A 109 -21.60 2.64 -20.20
C ASN A 109 -20.74 3.89 -20.13
N VAL A 110 -20.04 4.11 -21.24
CA VAL A 110 -19.45 5.38 -21.67
C VAL A 110 -20.56 6.45 -21.68
N HIS A 111 -20.82 7.06 -20.52
CA HIS A 111 -21.33 8.42 -20.50
C HIS A 111 -20.16 9.31 -20.94
N LYS A 112 -19.99 9.45 -22.26
CA LYS A 112 -19.19 10.52 -22.87
C LYS A 112 -19.62 11.85 -22.22
N PRO A 113 -18.79 12.55 -21.44
CA PRO A 113 -18.90 14.00 -21.49
C PRO A 113 -18.45 14.38 -22.90
N LYS A 114 -19.35 14.94 -23.72
CA LYS A 114 -18.98 15.59 -24.98
C LYS A 114 -18.10 16.80 -24.64
N LEU A 115 -16.82 16.56 -24.40
CA LEU A 115 -15.81 17.60 -24.31
C LEU A 115 -15.66 18.15 -25.73
N LYS A 116 -16.39 19.23 -26.05
CA LYS A 116 -16.14 20.03 -27.25
C LYS A 116 -14.80 20.72 -27.03
N ILE A 117 -13.74 20.17 -27.60
CA ILE A 117 -12.49 20.89 -27.79
C ILE A 117 -12.81 22.03 -28.78
N PRO A 118 -12.61 23.31 -28.43
CA PRO A 118 -12.69 24.37 -29.43
C PRO A 118 -11.59 24.14 -30.48
N ASP A 119 -11.95 24.19 -31.76
CA ASP A 119 -11.02 24.12 -32.88
C ASP A 119 -9.98 25.23 -32.74
N LEU A 120 -8.77 24.86 -32.32
CA LEU A 120 -7.61 25.73 -32.35
C LEU A 120 -6.93 25.51 -33.71
N PRO A 121 -6.76 26.53 -34.54
CA PRO A 121 -6.15 26.34 -35.85
C PRO A 121 -4.72 25.83 -35.68
N LEU A 122 -4.43 24.66 -36.23
CA LEU A 122 -3.06 24.15 -36.34
C LEU A 122 -2.28 25.12 -37.22
N THR A 123 -1.30 25.81 -36.64
CA THR A 123 -0.37 26.64 -37.40
C THR A 123 0.47 25.72 -38.28
N GLU A 124 0.29 25.79 -39.59
CA GLU A 124 1.08 25.02 -40.55
C GLU A 124 2.53 25.48 -40.49
N PHE A 125 3.39 24.62 -39.95
CA PHE A 125 4.82 24.87 -39.87
C PHE A 125 5.43 24.74 -41.27
N THR A 126 5.60 25.88 -41.96
CA THR A 126 6.28 25.94 -43.27
C THR A 126 7.80 26.03 -43.09
N GLY A 127 8.38 25.00 -42.46
CA GLY A 127 9.84 24.86 -42.37
C GLY A 127 10.41 24.41 -43.70
N LYS A 128 11.00 25.32 -44.47
CA LYS A 128 11.86 24.98 -45.61
C LYS A 128 13.16 24.41 -45.04
N TYR A 129 13.45 23.14 -45.32
CA TYR A 129 14.74 22.54 -44.98
C TYR A 129 15.80 23.08 -45.95
N GLU A 130 16.86 23.66 -45.39
CA GLU A 130 18.03 24.10 -46.14
C GLU A 130 18.91 22.86 -46.40
N GLU A 131 18.97 22.43 -47.66
CA GLU A 131 19.83 21.36 -48.14
C GLU A 131 21.27 21.90 -48.15
N ASN A 132 22.15 21.34 -47.31
CA ASN A 132 23.56 21.73 -47.27
C ASN A 132 24.34 20.78 -48.19
N GLU A 133 25.14 21.38 -49.07
CA GLU A 133 26.04 20.78 -50.08
C GLU A 133 27.18 19.95 -49.47
#